data_AF-A0A8C2T348-F1
#
_entry.id   AF-A0A8C2T348-F1
#
_cell.length_a   1.000
_cell.length_b   1.000
_cell.length_c   1.000
_cell.angle_alpha   90.00
_cell.angle_beta   90.00
_cell.angle_gamma   90.00
#
_symmetry.space_group_name_H-M   'P 1'
#
loop_
_entity.id
_entity.type
_entity.pdbx_description
1 polymer ?
#
loop_
_entity_poly.entity_id
_entity_poly.type
_entity_poly.pdbx_seq_one_letter_code
_entity_poly.pdbx_strand_id
1 'polypeptide(L)'
;MALVKFTREFIEGFAEKAAPLCKLLRKDALWEWGPEQDEAVKTLKESVVRAPMLVWPCRDRPYVLQLACVGSGLRATLSQHHGALLQPVAYASARLGWPLCLPPRRTFSSAAGCNPVGVERWGHKPYQTLM
;
A
#
# COMPACT_ATOMS: atom_id res chain seq x y z
N MET A 1 -20.14 10.35 1.51
CA MET A 1 -19.05 10.13 0.55
C MET A 1 -17.64 10.48 1.02
N ALA A 2 -17.43 11.40 1.97
CA ALA A 2 -16.10 11.91 2.30
C ALA A 2 -15.08 10.83 2.74
N LEU A 3 -15.45 9.96 3.69
CA LEU A 3 -14.59 8.87 4.16
C LEU A 3 -14.16 7.91 3.04
N VAL A 4 -15.12 7.53 2.21
CA VAL A 4 -14.92 6.58 1.09
C VAL A 4 -14.00 7.17 0.01
N LYS A 5 -14.02 8.50 -0.17
CA LYS A 5 -13.07 9.19 -1.05
C LYS A 5 -11.65 9.21 -0.50
N PHE A 6 -11.47 9.28 0.82
CA PHE A 6 -10.16 9.24 1.46
C PHE A 6 -9.48 7.86 1.30
N THR A 7 -10.28 6.80 1.24
CA THR A 7 -9.80 5.42 1.09
C THR A 7 -9.70 4.95 -0.36
N ARG A 8 -9.97 5.82 -1.34
CA ARG A 8 -10.03 5.46 -2.77
C ARG A 8 -8.74 4.85 -3.33
N GLU A 9 -7.59 5.21 -2.77
CA GLU A 9 -6.28 4.73 -3.24
C GLU A 9 -6.03 3.26 -2.86
N PHE A 10 -6.78 2.74 -1.89
CA PHE A 10 -6.66 1.37 -1.40
C PHE A 10 -7.78 0.44 -1.93
N ILE A 11 -8.73 0.99 -2.68
CA ILE A 11 -9.88 0.25 -3.20
C ILE A 11 -9.74 0.07 -4.70
N GLU A 12 -9.45 -1.16 -5.13
CA GLU A 12 -9.46 -1.52 -6.54
C GLU A 12 -10.86 -1.34 -7.15
N GLY A 13 -10.92 -0.73 -8.34
CA GLY A 13 -12.17 -0.48 -9.06
C GLY A 13 -13.11 0.54 -8.38
N PHE A 14 -12.58 1.45 -7.57
CA PHE A 14 -13.38 2.42 -6.80
C PHE A 14 -14.42 3.18 -7.64
N ALA A 15 -14.03 3.64 -8.83
CA ALA A 15 -14.90 4.46 -9.69
C ALA A 15 -16.14 3.70 -10.17
N GLU A 16 -15.99 2.41 -10.48
CA GLU A 16 -17.08 1.54 -10.92
C GLU A 16 -18.02 1.22 -9.76
N LYS A 17 -17.46 0.84 -8.60
CA LYS A 17 -18.22 0.56 -7.37
C LYS A 17 -18.98 1.78 -6.86
N ALA A 18 -18.42 2.97 -7.03
CA ALA A 18 -19.05 4.23 -6.63
C ALA A 18 -19.99 4.83 -7.69
N ALA A 19 -20.01 4.29 -8.92
CA ALA A 19 -20.81 4.81 -10.02
C ALA A 19 -22.31 5.01 -9.71
N PRO A 20 -23.04 4.02 -9.14
CA PRO A 20 -24.46 4.19 -8.82
C PRO A 20 -24.71 5.30 -7.79
N LEU A 21 -23.77 5.51 -6.87
CA LEU A 21 -23.86 6.56 -5.87
C LEU A 21 -23.47 7.93 -6.43
N CYS A 22 -22.54 7.97 -7.38
CA CYS A 22 -22.21 9.19 -8.13
C CYS A 22 -23.38 9.65 -9.01
N LYS A 23 -24.20 8.74 -9.54
CA LYS A 23 -25.42 9.08 -10.29
C LYS A 23 -26.40 9.85 -9.41
N LEU A 24 -26.61 9.42 -8.16
CA LEU A 24 -27.50 10.10 -7.19
C LEU A 24 -27.05 11.51 -6.78
N LEU A 25 -25.75 11.80 -6.87
CA LEU A 25 -25.17 13.09 -6.46
C LEU A 25 -25.15 14.11 -7.60
N ARG A 26 -25.70 13.79 -8.78
CA ARG A 26 -25.81 14.72 -9.91
C ARG A 26 -26.96 15.69 -9.66
N LYS A 27 -26.79 16.95 -10.07
CA LYS A 27 -27.78 18.02 -9.87
C LYS A 27 -29.16 17.73 -10.47
N ASP A 28 -29.20 16.97 -11.56
CA ASP A 28 -30.43 16.68 -12.31
C ASP A 28 -30.95 15.25 -12.10
N ALA A 29 -30.42 14.51 -11.12
CA ALA A 29 -30.83 13.13 -10.86
C ALA A 29 -31.99 13.09 -9.86
N LEU A 30 -33.00 12.27 -10.18
CA LEU A 30 -34.00 11.86 -9.19
C LEU A 30 -33.31 11.05 -8.09
N TRP A 31 -33.54 11.46 -6.84
CA TRP A 31 -33.03 10.76 -5.68
C TRP A 31 -33.88 9.51 -5.42
N GLU A 32 -33.49 8.40 -6.03
CA GLU A 32 -34.13 7.10 -5.85
C GLU A 32 -33.15 6.09 -5.26
N TRP A 33 -33.44 5.64 -4.03
CA TRP A 33 -32.62 4.63 -3.37
C TRP A 33 -33.19 3.24 -3.65
N GLY A 34 -32.48 2.48 -4.48
CA GLY A 34 -32.83 1.12 -4.86
C GLY A 34 -31.81 0.08 -4.40
N PRO A 35 -31.98 -1.18 -4.84
CA PRO A 35 -31.08 -2.27 -4.48
C PRO A 35 -29.65 -2.07 -5.03
N GLU A 36 -29.48 -1.44 -6.20
CA GLU A 36 -28.17 -1.15 -6.81
C GLU A 36 -27.33 -0.23 -5.91
N GLN A 37 -27.96 0.77 -5.29
CA GLN A 37 -27.30 1.71 -4.39
C GLN A 37 -26.95 1.08 -3.04
N ASP A 38 -27.81 0.20 -2.52
CA ASP A 38 -27.55 -0.52 -1.27
C ASP A 38 -26.36 -1.48 -1.43
N GLU A 39 -26.34 -2.24 -2.54
CA GLU A 39 -25.26 -3.15 -2.87
C GLU A 39 -23.93 -2.41 -3.09
N ALA A 40 -23.96 -1.25 -3.75
CA ALA A 40 -22.78 -0.41 -3.92
C ALA A 40 -22.21 0.10 -2.58
N VAL A 41 -23.07 0.54 -1.66
CA VAL A 41 -22.65 0.96 -0.31
C VAL A 41 -22.06 -0.21 0.45
N LYS A 42 -22.69 -1.39 0.39
CA LYS A 42 -22.20 -2.59 1.06
C LYS A 42 -20.84 -3.02 0.53
N THR A 43 -20.69 -3.09 -0.79
CA THR A 43 -19.44 -3.41 -1.47
C THR A 43 -18.33 -2.43 -1.12
N LEU A 44 -18.64 -1.13 -1.04
CA LEU A 44 -17.68 -0.11 -0.63
C LEU A 44 -17.28 -0.25 0.84
N LYS A 45 -18.23 -0.54 1.75
CA LYS A 45 -17.93 -0.81 3.17
C LYS A 45 -16.99 -2.01 3.31
N GLU A 46 -17.29 -3.12 2.65
CA GLU A 46 -16.46 -4.32 2.66
C GLU A 46 -15.06 -4.04 2.08
N SER A 47 -14.98 -3.27 0.99
CA SER A 47 -13.70 -2.88 0.39
C SER A 47 -12.87 -2.00 1.33
N VAL A 48 -13.49 -1.08 2.06
CA VAL A 48 -12.81 -0.22 3.06
C VAL A 48 -12.31 -1.04 4.25
N VAL A 49 -13.10 -2.01 4.72
CA VAL A 49 -12.72 -2.88 5.85
C VAL A 49 -11.57 -3.82 5.44
N ARG A 50 -11.58 -4.30 4.20
CA ARG A 50 -10.56 -5.22 3.67
C ARG A 50 -9.28 -4.51 3.22
N ALA A 51 -9.35 -3.23 2.88
CA ALA A 51 -8.17 -2.44 2.53
C ALA A 51 -7.16 -2.46 3.69
N PRO A 52 -5.84 -2.63 3.41
CA PRO A 52 -4.84 -2.61 4.46
C PRO A 52 -4.82 -1.21 5.08
N MET A 53 -5.34 -1.08 6.30
CA MET A 53 -5.31 0.18 7.02
C MET A 53 -3.85 0.55 7.28
N LEU A 54 -3.45 1.72 6.78
CA LEU A 54 -2.15 2.29 7.10
C LEU A 54 -2.11 2.55 8.61
N VAL A 55 -0.99 2.17 9.23
CA VAL A 55 -0.80 2.41 10.65
C VAL A 55 -0.19 3.78 10.87
N TRP A 56 -0.58 4.41 11.97
CA TRP A 56 -0.04 5.70 12.36
C TRP A 56 1.49 5.61 12.54
N PRO A 57 2.27 6.52 11.91
CA PRO A 57 3.72 6.52 12.04
C PRO A 57 4.14 6.82 13.49
N CYS A 58 4.92 5.93 14.09
CA CYS A 58 5.55 6.17 15.38
C CYS A 58 7.03 6.46 15.21
N ARG A 59 7.46 7.69 15.52
CA ARG A 59 8.86 8.12 15.36
C ARG A 59 9.84 7.32 16.21
N ASP A 60 9.39 6.76 17.32
CA ASP A 60 10.23 5.97 18.24
C ASP A 60 10.49 4.53 17.75
N ARG A 61 9.93 4.13 16.61
CA ARG A 61 10.07 2.78 16.05
C ARG A 61 10.85 2.79 14.74
N PRO A 62 11.67 1.76 14.47
CA PRO A 62 12.38 1.65 13.21
C PRO A 62 11.40 1.47 12.04
N TYR A 63 11.72 2.10 10.91
CA TYR A 63 10.99 1.94 9.66
C TYR A 63 11.69 0.91 8.77
N VAL A 64 10.89 0.09 8.09
CA VAL A 64 11.33 -0.85 7.06
C VAL A 64 10.87 -0.32 5.71
N LEU A 65 11.82 0.00 4.83
CA LEU A 65 11.53 0.45 3.48
C LEU A 65 11.72 -0.72 2.49
N GLN A 66 10.66 -1.10 1.81
CA GLN A 66 10.68 -2.10 0.74
C GLN A 66 10.54 -1.40 -0.61
N LEU A 67 11.55 -1.53 -1.47
CA LEU A 67 11.54 -0.97 -2.82
C LEU A 67 11.38 -2.10 -3.84
N ALA A 68 10.47 -1.92 -4.79
CA ALA A 68 10.31 -2.78 -5.94
C ALA A 68 10.41 -1.94 -7.21
N CYS A 69 11.22 -2.37 -8.17
CA CYS A 69 11.35 -1.71 -9.47
C CYS A 69 10.89 -2.68 -10.55
N VAL A 70 9.99 -2.23 -11.44
CA VAL A 70 9.55 -3.01 -12.61
C VAL A 70 9.52 -2.09 -13.83
N GLY A 71 10.35 -2.41 -14.83
CA GLY A 71 10.56 -1.53 -15.99
C GLY A 71 11.04 -0.14 -15.55
N SER A 72 10.29 0.90 -15.94
CA SER A 72 10.53 2.30 -15.55
C SER A 72 9.74 2.74 -14.29
N GLY A 73 9.04 1.84 -13.62
CA GLY A 73 8.27 2.13 -12.41
C GLY A 73 9.02 1.74 -11.14
N LEU A 74 9.21 2.70 -10.24
CA LEU A 74 9.63 2.46 -8.85
C LEU A 74 8.40 2.44 -7.95
N ARG A 75 8.31 1.44 -7.09
CA ARG A 75 7.35 1.33 -6.00
C ARG A 75 8.10 1.23 -4.68
N ALA A 76 7.60 1.92 -3.67
CA ALA A 76 8.14 1.94 -2.33
C ALA A 76 7.01 1.71 -1.32
N THR A 77 7.25 0.80 -0.38
CA THR A 77 6.39 0.56 0.77
C THR A 77 7.18 0.86 2.03
N LEU A 78 6.70 1.81 2.82
CA LEU A 78 7.25 2.12 4.13
C LEU A 78 6.40 1.41 5.18
N SER A 79 7.01 0.57 6.00
CA SER A 79 6.33 -0.23 7.03
C SER A 79 6.99 -0.06 8.40
N GLN A 80 6.27 -0.36 9.46
CA GLN A 80 6.78 -0.40 10.84
C GLN A 80 6.35 -1.68 11.54
N HIS A 81 7.16 -2.13 12.51
CA HIS A 81 6.77 -3.20 13.40
C HIS A 81 5.80 -2.68 14.46
N HIS A 82 4.60 -3.23 14.46
CA HIS A 82 3.58 -2.99 15.49
C HIS A 82 3.32 -4.33 16.19
N GLY A 83 4.02 -4.55 17.30
CA GLY A 83 4.10 -5.87 17.94
C GLY A 83 4.83 -6.87 17.05
N ALA A 84 4.23 -8.04 16.82
CA ALA A 84 4.81 -9.10 15.99
C ALA A 84 4.59 -8.91 14.48
N LEU A 85 3.75 -7.94 14.08
CA LEU A 85 3.36 -7.75 12.67
C LEU A 85 4.09 -6.55 12.06
N LEU A 86 4.56 -6.72 10.82
CA LEU A 86 5.04 -5.62 9.99
C LEU A 86 3.84 -5.00 9.27
N GLN A 87 3.51 -3.75 9.60
CA GLN A 87 2.35 -3.07 9.04
C GLN A 87 2.77 -1.87 8.18
N PRO A 88 2.11 -1.63 7.04
CA PRO A 88 2.42 -0.52 6.16
C PRO A 88 2.00 0.82 6.78
N VAL A 89 2.84 1.83 6.63
CA VAL A 89 2.65 3.22 7.09
C VAL A 89 2.44 4.16 5.91
N ALA A 90 3.14 3.94 4.79
CA ALA A 90 2.96 4.73 3.59
C ALA A 90 3.34 3.93 2.33
N TYR A 91 2.75 4.29 1.20
CA TYR A 91 3.15 3.83 -0.12
C TYR A 91 3.59 5.02 -0.96
N ALA A 92 4.65 4.84 -1.75
CA ALA A 92 5.07 5.80 -2.75
C ALA A 92 5.34 5.08 -4.07
N SER A 93 5.09 5.76 -5.18
CA SER A 93 5.45 5.26 -6.50
C SER A 93 5.89 6.41 -7.39
N ALA A 94 6.89 6.14 -8.23
CA ALA A 94 7.43 7.12 -9.15
C ALA A 94 7.74 6.44 -10.48
N ARG A 95 7.46 7.13 -11.59
CA ARG A 95 7.99 6.74 -12.89
C ARG A 95 9.39 7.34 -13.00
N LEU A 96 10.39 6.48 -13.10
CA LEU A 96 11.74 6.90 -13.38
C LEU A 96 11.82 7.20 -14.88
N GLY A 97 12.00 8.47 -15.23
CA GLY A 97 12.55 8.81 -16.53
C GLY A 97 13.92 8.17 -16.63
N TRP A 98 14.15 7.37 -17.67
CA TRP A 98 15.46 6.79 -17.96
C TRP A 98 16.53 7.90 -18.08
N PRO A 99 17.80 7.74 -17.63
CA PRO A 99 18.52 6.51 -17.26
C PRO A 99 19.02 6.51 -15.80
N LEU A 100 18.43 5.72 -14.92
CA LEU A 100 19.07 5.32 -13.66
C LEU A 100 18.52 3.95 -13.23
N CYS A 101 18.75 2.95 -14.09
CA CYS A 101 18.66 1.57 -13.68
C CYS A 101 19.90 1.20 -12.84
N LEU A 102 19.67 1.26 -11.52
CA LEU A 102 20.30 0.53 -10.41
C LEU A 102 21.60 1.06 -9.77
N PRO A 103 21.76 0.83 -8.44
CA PRO A 103 22.67 1.58 -7.57
C PRO A 103 24.03 0.88 -7.38
N PRO A 104 25.07 1.61 -6.95
CA PRO A 104 26.06 1.08 -6.02
C PRO A 104 25.76 1.64 -4.61
N ARG A 105 25.86 0.77 -3.61
CA ARG A 105 25.91 1.08 -2.16
C ARG A 105 26.10 2.57 -1.83
N ARG A 106 25.07 3.21 -1.27
CA ARG A 106 25.29 4.29 -0.29
C ARG A 106 25.06 3.69 1.08
N THR A 107 26.11 3.11 1.64
CA THR A 107 26.26 3.04 3.10
C THR A 107 26.17 4.47 3.62
N PHE A 108 25.06 4.84 4.26
CA PHE A 108 25.13 5.93 5.23
C PHE A 108 25.87 5.36 6.44
N SER A 109 27.20 5.44 6.38
CA SER A 109 28.02 5.28 7.58
C SER A 109 27.87 6.57 8.37
N SER A 110 27.02 6.57 9.40
CA SER A 110 27.38 7.32 10.59
C SER A 110 28.33 6.42 11.36
N ALA A 111 29.63 6.71 11.25
CA ALA A 111 30.67 5.97 11.92
C ALA A 111 30.46 6.03 13.44
N ALA A 112 30.04 4.91 14.04
CA ALA A 112 30.38 4.54 15.41
C ALA A 112 30.07 3.04 15.64
N GLY A 113 31.11 2.22 15.48
CA GLY A 113 31.40 1.10 16.38
C GLY A 113 30.54 -0.19 16.33
N CYS A 114 31.24 -1.29 16.05
CA CYS A 114 31.03 -2.66 16.55
C CYS A 114 30.14 -3.67 15.77
N ASN A 115 30.88 -4.45 14.97
CA ASN A 115 30.83 -5.90 14.70
C ASN A 115 29.84 -6.47 13.66
N PRO A 116 30.31 -7.26 12.67
CA PRO A 116 29.47 -7.89 11.66
C PRO A 116 29.03 -9.28 12.14
N VAL A 117 27.73 -9.48 12.34
CA VAL A 117 27.14 -10.82 12.40
C VAL A 117 26.40 -11.06 11.08
N GLY A 118 26.88 -12.08 10.36
CA GLY A 118 26.33 -12.76 9.18
C GLY A 118 25.17 -12.12 8.41
N VAL A 119 25.47 -11.55 7.23
CA VAL A 119 24.48 -11.39 6.16
C VAL A 119 24.37 -12.72 5.43
N GLU A 120 23.37 -13.53 5.76
CA GLU A 120 23.05 -14.72 4.96
C GLU A 120 22.39 -14.31 3.64
N ARG A 121 22.95 -14.82 2.55
CA ARG A 121 22.45 -14.70 1.19
C ARG A 121 21.19 -15.55 1.05
N TRP A 122 20.04 -14.92 0.91
CA TRP A 122 18.82 -15.62 0.50
C TRP A 122 18.89 -15.92 -1.00
N GLY A 123 19.44 -17.08 -1.32
CA GLY A 123 19.25 -17.73 -2.62
C GLY A 123 17.84 -18.30 -2.70
N HIS A 124 17.24 -18.21 -3.89
CA HIS A 124 16.00 -18.90 -4.25
C HIS A 124 16.02 -20.36 -3.77
N LYS A 125 15.06 -20.76 -2.94
CA LYS A 125 14.65 -22.16 -2.83
C LYS A 125 13.14 -22.28 -3.09
N PRO A 126 12.71 -23.23 -3.93
CA PRO A 126 11.31 -23.49 -4.18
C PRO A 126 10.68 -24.19 -2.98
N TYR A 127 9.37 -24.03 -2.85
CA TYR A 127 8.53 -24.71 -1.87
C TYR A 127 8.81 -26.22 -1.80
N GLN A 128 9.18 -26.71 -0.63
CA GLN A 128 8.94 -28.09 -0.22
C GLN A 128 8.38 -28.10 1.20
N THR A 129 7.11 -28.48 1.31
CA THR A 129 6.51 -29.01 2.53
C THR A 129 7.00 -30.44 2.68
N LEU A 130 7.50 -30.84 3.84
CA LEU A 130 7.58 -32.25 4.25
C LEU A 130 7.56 -32.33 5.78
N MET A 131 6.75 -33.27 6.28
CA MET A 131 7.01 -33.96 7.54
C MET A 131 8.33 -34.73 7.43
#